data_AF-A0A819NAQ7-F1
#
_entry.id   AF-A0A819NAQ7-F1
#
_cell.length_a   1.000
_cell.length_b   1.000
_cell.length_c   1.000
_cell.angle_alpha   90.00
_cell.angle_beta   90.00
_cell.angle_gamma   90.00
#
_symmetry.space_group_name_H-M   'P 1'
#
loop_
_entity.id
_entity.type
_entity.pdbx_description
1 polymer ?
#
loop_
_entity_poly.entity_id
_entity_poly.type
_entity_poly.pdbx_seq_one_letter_code
_entity_poly.pdbx_strand_id
1 'polypeptide(L)' 'MLFIVLLLVAIGDVVSISSPITPFTSYRYSTELEKGVAHLWWTIDNGAKDITFELHMKTTGWIALGISP' A
#
# COMPACT_ATOMS: atom_id res chain seq x y z
N MET A 1 10.10 39.45 14.47
CA MET A 1 8.95 38.64 14.89
C MET A 1 9.17 37.24 14.36
N LEU A 2 9.57 36.30 15.22
CA LEU A 2 9.95 34.93 14.87
C LEU A 2 8.96 34.00 15.58
N PHE A 3 8.20 33.20 14.83
CA PHE A 3 7.25 32.25 15.39
C PHE A 3 7.90 30.87 15.46
N ILE A 4 8.04 30.34 16.67
CA ILE A 4 8.42 28.96 16.96
C ILE A 4 7.11 28.17 17.06
N VAL A 5 6.92 27.14 16.23
CA VAL A 5 5.85 26.16 16.41
C VAL A 5 6.43 24.97 17.17
N LEU A 6 6.10 24.89 18.45
CA LEU A 6 6.37 23.73 19.30
C LEU A 6 5.28 22.68 19.00
N LEU A 7 5.62 21.57 18.33
CA LEU A 7 4.75 20.40 18.27
C LEU A 7 5.20 19.41 19.34
N LEU A 8 4.36 19.24 20.36
CA LEU A 8 4.58 18.33 21.47
C LEU A 8 4.58 16.87 20.96
N VAL A 9 5.69 16.15 21.13
CA VAL A 9 5.71 14.70 20.97
C VAL A 9 5.10 14.09 22.22
N ALA A 10 3.85 13.64 22.13
CA ALA A 10 3.31 12.71 23.10
C ALA A 10 3.95 11.35 22.86
N ILE A 11 4.84 10.94 23.76
CA ILE A 11 5.39 9.60 23.83
C ILE A 11 4.31 8.72 24.48
N GLY A 12 3.67 7.85 23.69
CA GLY A 12 2.65 6.93 24.16
C GLY A 12 2.15 6.09 23.01
N ASP A 13 2.64 4.85 22.97
CA ASP A 13 2.33 3.78 22.02
C ASP A 13 2.82 3.99 20.58
N VAL A 14 3.74 3.11 20.16
CA VAL A 14 3.91 2.78 18.75
C VAL A 14 2.59 2.15 18.31
N VAL A 15 1.63 2.99 17.92
CA VAL A 15 0.48 2.54 17.15
C VAL A 15 1.09 1.96 15.89
N SER A 16 1.16 0.63 15.83
CA SER A 16 1.23 -0.06 14.55
C SER A 16 -0.02 0.38 13.82
N ILE A 17 0.12 1.41 12.99
CA ILE A 17 -0.93 1.87 12.08
C ILE A 17 -1.05 0.75 11.06
N SER A 18 -1.73 -0.34 11.44
CA SER A 18 -2.13 -1.35 10.49
C SER A 18 -3.24 -0.69 9.69
N SER A 19 -2.84 0.10 8.68
CA SER A 19 -3.78 0.54 7.66
C SER A 19 -4.46 -0.73 7.17
N PRO A 20 -5.80 -0.81 7.16
CA PRO A 20 -6.47 -1.93 6.57
C PRO A 20 -5.90 -2.10 5.15
N ILE A 21 -5.51 -3.33 4.81
CA ILE A 21 -4.98 -3.68 3.49
C ILE A 21 -6.19 -3.71 2.54
N THR A 22 -6.73 -2.52 2.25
CA THR A 22 -7.89 -2.30 1.37
C THR A 22 -7.44 -1.42 0.22
N PRO A 23 -7.86 -1.71 -1.02
CA PRO A 23 -7.41 -0.94 -2.16
C PRO A 23 -8.08 0.45 -2.19
N PHE A 24 -7.40 1.43 -2.79
CA PHE A 24 -7.91 2.79 -3.02
C PHE A 24 -9.00 2.82 -4.08
N THR A 25 -9.05 1.83 -4.96
CA THR A 25 -10.04 1.69 -6.03
C THR A 25 -10.63 0.28 -6.08
N SER A 26 -11.73 0.11 -6.82
CA SER A 26 -12.36 -1.20 -6.99
C SER A 26 -11.64 -1.99 -8.08
N TYR A 27 -11.08 -3.14 -7.70
CA TYR A 27 -10.42 -4.08 -8.62
C TYR A 27 -11.23 -5.36 -8.75
N ARG A 28 -11.15 -5.99 -9.92
CA ARG A 28 -11.84 -7.25 -10.22
C ARG A 28 -11.14 -8.46 -9.62
N TYR A 29 -9.82 -8.41 -9.54
CA TYR A 29 -8.99 -9.53 -9.13
C TYR A 29 -8.09 -9.11 -7.97
N SER A 30 -7.81 -10.06 -7.08
CA SER A 30 -6.85 -9.86 -6.03
C SER A 30 -6.21 -11.17 -5.59
N THR A 31 -5.04 -11.06 -4.97
CA THR A 31 -4.35 -12.16 -4.34
C THR A 31 -3.56 -11.67 -3.13
N GLU A 32 -3.58 -12.46 -2.06
CA GLU A 32 -2.70 -12.27 -0.93
C GLU A 32 -1.40 -13.01 -1.21
N LEU A 33 -0.31 -12.27 -1.43
CA LEU A 33 1.01 -12.83 -1.73
C LEU A 33 1.65 -13.39 -0.46
N GLU A 34 1.44 -12.70 0.66
CA GLU A 34 1.86 -13.13 2.00
C GLU A 34 0.87 -12.64 3.05
N LYS A 35 0.46 -13.56 3.94
CA LYS A 35 -0.65 -13.33 4.86
C LYS A 35 -0.43 -12.14 5.79
N GLY A 36 -1.27 -11.11 5.67
CA GLY A 36 -1.21 -9.89 6.48
C GLY A 36 0.00 -8.98 6.20
N VAL A 37 0.82 -9.34 5.22
CA VAL A 37 2.05 -8.63 4.83
C VAL A 37 1.88 -7.96 3.47
N ALA A 38 1.41 -8.70 2.45
CA ALA A 38 1.35 -8.21 1.07
C ALA A 38 0.07 -8.68 0.35
N HIS A 39 -0.65 -7.74 -0.25
CA HIS A 39 -1.83 -8.00 -1.06
C HIS A 39 -1.75 -7.21 -2.37
N LEU A 40 -2.03 -7.91 -3.46
CA LEU A 40 -2.02 -7.38 -4.82
C LEU A 40 -3.45 -7.39 -5.38
N TRP A 41 -3.88 -6.28 -5.95
CA TRP A 41 -5.11 -6.18 -6.73
C TRP A 41 -4.79 -5.80 -8.17
N TRP A 42 -5.63 -6.24 -9.10
CA TRP A 42 -5.52 -5.82 -10.49
C TRP A 42 -6.85 -5.84 -11.23
N THR A 43 -6.89 -5.06 -12.31
CA THR A 43 -7.97 -5.07 -13.29
C THR A 43 -7.38 -4.93 -14.69
N ILE A 44 -8.12 -5.39 -15.68
CA ILE A 44 -7.73 -5.35 -17.09
C ILE A 44 -8.74 -4.49 -17.81
N ASP A 45 -8.27 -3.43 -18.46
CA ASP A 45 -9.06 -2.70 -19.44
C ASP A 45 -8.79 -3.30 -20.83
N ASN A 46 -9.72 -4.11 -21.33
CA ASN A 46 -9.59 -4.73 -22.64
C ASN A 46 -9.68 -3.74 -23.81
N GLY A 47 -10.26 -2.55 -23.59
CA GLY A 47 -10.36 -1.50 -24.60
C GLY A 47 -9.04 -0.74 -24.73
N ALA A 48 -8.53 -0.24 -23.61
CA ALA A 48 -7.24 0.46 -23.55
C ALA A 48 -6.03 -0.49 -23.71
N LYS A 49 -6.24 -1.80 -23.48
CA LYS A 49 -5.19 -2.84 -23.42
C LYS A 49 -4.20 -2.62 -22.27
N ASP A 50 -4.70 -2.05 -21.18
CA ASP A 50 -3.90 -1.76 -20.00
C ASP A 50 -4.24 -2.72 -18.85
N ILE A 51 -3.24 -3.00 -18.02
CA ILE A 51 -3.41 -3.67 -16.74
C ILE A 51 -2.97 -2.71 -15.65
N THR A 52 -3.87 -2.44 -14.71
CA THR A 52 -3.59 -1.60 -13.55
C THR A 52 -3.42 -2.50 -12.33
N PHE A 53 -2.29 -2.32 -11.64
CA PHE A 53 -1.96 -3.04 -10.42
C PHE A 53 -1.94 -2.10 -9.23
N GLU A 54 -2.36 -2.61 -8.08
CA GLU A 54 -2.19 -1.96 -6.79
C GLU A 54 -1.63 -2.96 -5.78
N LEU A 55 -0.49 -2.62 -5.19
CA LEU A 55 0.20 -3.46 -4.22
C LEU A 55 0.28 -2.73 -2.89
N HIS A 56 -0.37 -3.29 -1.87
CA HIS A 56 -0.19 -2.84 -0.49
C HIS A 56 0.71 -3.86 0.22
N MET A 57 1.84 -3.38 0.75
CA MET A 57 2.79 -4.23 1.45
C MET A 57 3.38 -3.54 2.68
N LYS A 58 3.51 -4.29 3.77
CA LYS A 58 4.30 -3.89 4.95
C LYS A 58 5.74 -4.34 4.72
N THR A 59 6.64 -3.40 4.47
CA THR A 59 8.07 -3.69 4.32
C THR A 59 8.92 -2.58 4.91
N THR A 60 10.13 -2.91 5.33
CA THR A 60 11.19 -1.96 5.74
C THR A 60 12.34 -1.91 4.74
N GLY A 61 12.26 -2.69 3.64
CA GLY A 61 13.32 -2.86 2.64
C GLY A 61 12.85 -2.60 1.21
N TRP A 62 13.67 -3.05 0.26
CA TRP A 62 13.42 -2.85 -1.17
C TRP A 62 12.33 -3.78 -1.71
N ILE A 63 11.58 -3.26 -2.68
CA ILE A 63 10.54 -4.00 -3.42
C ILE A 63 11.01 -4.12 -4.86
N ALA A 64 10.97 -5.34 -5.41
CA ALA A 64 11.17 -5.59 -6.84
C ALA A 64 9.93 -6.29 -7.39
N LEU A 65 9.43 -5.79 -8.53
CA LEU A 65 8.29 -6.36 -9.23
C LEU A 65 8.75 -6.87 -10.59
N GLY A 66 8.30 -8.08 -10.94
CA GLY A 66 8.60 -8.72 -12.22
C GLY A 66 7.35 -9.40 -12.77
N ILE A 67 7.22 -9.40 -14.10
CA ILE A 67 6.17 -10.11 -14.84
C ILE A 67 6.88 -11.08 -15.78
N SER A 68 6.50 -12.37 -15.72
CA SER A 68 7.04 -13.41 -16.60
C SER A 68 5.91 -14.10 -17.38
N PRO A 69 6.20 -14.69 -18.55
CA PRO A 69 5.28 -15.58 -19.26
C PRO A 69 4.88 -16.82 -18.44
#